data_AF-A0A9P0QCM3-F1
#
_entry.id   AF-A0A9P0QCM3-F1
#
_cell.length_a   1.000
_cell.length_b   1.000
_cell.length_c   1.000
_cell.angle_alpha   90.00
_cell.angle_beta   90.00
_cell.angle_gamma   90.00
#
_symmetry.space_group_name_H-M   'P 1'
#
loop_
_entity.id
_entity.type
_entity.pdbx_description
1 polymer ?
#
loop_
_entity_poly.entity_id
_entity_poly.type
_entity_poly.pdbx_seq_one_letter_code
_entity_poly.pdbx_strand_id
1 'polypeptide(L)'
;MICFIILCYIGCHRNMAVVVMTIAVMSIGGMFCGFLSNHIDIAPNFAGTLMALTNTVATIPGIIVPVFVGKLTEHDHSIGSWRIIFWTTVALYIVEIVVYMVFGSGEEQSWNKVVENPGEDQPLKTQTEKIENGKQPGEA
;
A
#
# COMPACT_ATOMS: atom_id res chain seq x y z
N MET A 1 -16.91 -3.45 3.90
CA MET A 1 -17.98 -2.62 4.51
C MET A 1 -19.19 -3.43 4.96
N ILE A 2 -19.90 -4.13 4.06
CA ILE A 2 -21.16 -4.83 4.39
C ILE A 2 -21.01 -5.78 5.58
N CYS A 3 -19.92 -6.56 5.65
CA CYS A 3 -19.65 -7.47 6.77
C CYS A 3 -19.55 -6.75 8.13
N PHE A 4 -18.95 -5.55 8.19
CA PHE A 4 -18.87 -4.75 9.42
C PHE A 4 -20.23 -4.21 9.86
N ILE A 5 -21.10 -3.84 8.90
CA ILE A 5 -22.48 -3.45 9.21
C ILE A 5 -23.26 -4.66 9.77
N ILE A 6 -23.11 -5.85 9.18
CA ILE A 6 -23.75 -7.07 9.69
C ILE A 6 -23.29 -7.39 11.12
N LEU A 7 -22.01 -7.20 11.43
CA LEU A 7 -21.45 -7.42 12.76
C LEU A 7 -22.07 -6.51 13.83
N CYS A 8 -22.50 -5.29 13.46
CA CYS A 8 -23.24 -4.43 14.39
C CYS A 8 -24.57 -5.05 14.85
N TYR A 9 -25.20 -5.89 14.04
CA TYR A 9 -26.54 -6.43 14.31
C TYR A 9 -26.57 -7.91 14.70
N ILE A 10 -25.43 -8.61 14.67
CA ILE A 10 -25.33 -10.05 14.95
C ILE A 10 -25.64 -10.43 16.42
N GLY A 11 -25.54 -9.50 17.37
CA GLY A 11 -25.83 -9.76 18.77
C GLY A 11 -24.86 -10.76 19.41
N CYS A 12 -25.36 -11.66 20.27
CA CYS A 12 -24.54 -12.62 21.03
C CYS A 12 -24.17 -13.91 20.24
N HIS A 13 -24.41 -13.98 18.93
CA HIS A 13 -24.13 -15.19 18.14
C HIS A 13 -22.66 -15.29 17.73
N ARG A 14 -21.83 -15.80 18.64
CA ARG A 14 -20.36 -15.91 18.48
C ARG A 14 -19.93 -16.60 17.18
N ASN A 15 -20.53 -17.72 16.82
CA ASN A 15 -20.13 -18.49 15.63
C ASN A 15 -20.36 -17.68 14.34
N MET A 16 -21.50 -16.98 14.25
CA MET A 16 -21.81 -16.11 13.11
C MET A 16 -20.87 -14.91 13.05
N ALA A 17 -20.55 -14.30 14.21
CA ALA A 17 -19.62 -13.19 14.29
C ALA A 17 -18.24 -13.57 13.74
N VAL A 18 -17.73 -14.75 14.13
CA VAL A 18 -16.44 -15.25 13.65
C VAL A 18 -16.46 -15.50 12.15
N VAL A 19 -17.49 -16.17 11.63
CA VAL A 19 -17.60 -16.44 10.17
C VAL A 19 -17.63 -15.14 9.37
N VAL A 20 -18.43 -14.16 9.79
CA VAL A 20 -18.54 -12.87 9.09
C VAL A 20 -17.24 -12.07 9.19
N MET A 21 -16.56 -12.08 10.34
CA MET A 21 -15.23 -11.47 10.49
C MET A 21 -14.20 -12.13 9.56
N THR A 22 -14.20 -13.46 9.45
CA THR A 22 -13.30 -14.18 8.54
C THR A 22 -13.53 -13.78 7.09
N ILE A 23 -14.80 -13.71 6.65
CA ILE A 23 -15.14 -13.27 5.29
C ILE A 23 -14.70 -11.82 5.05
N ALA A 24 -14.87 -10.95 6.05
CA ALA A 24 -14.42 -9.56 5.98
C ALA A 24 -12.90 -9.48 5.76
N VAL A 25 -12.11 -10.20 6.55
CA VAL A 25 -10.65 -10.22 6.44
C VAL A 25 -10.20 -10.87 5.13
N MET A 26 -10.86 -11.94 4.68
CA MET A 26 -10.59 -12.57 3.39
C MET A 26 -10.75 -11.58 2.23
N SER A 27 -11.78 -10.72 2.29
CA SER A 27 -12.02 -9.71 1.26
C SER A 27 -10.90 -8.67 1.17
N ILE A 28 -10.20 -8.40 2.28
CA ILE A 28 -9.02 -7.52 2.29
C ILE A 28 -7.89 -8.13 1.44
N GLY A 29 -7.77 -9.46 1.42
CA GLY A 29 -6.80 -10.14 0.55
C GLY A 29 -6.96 -9.78 -0.94
N GLY A 30 -8.19 -9.64 -1.43
CA GLY A 30 -8.45 -9.21 -2.82
C GLY A 30 -8.03 -7.76 -3.09
N MET A 31 -8.13 -6.87 -2.10
CA MET A 31 -7.69 -5.48 -2.20
C MET A 31 -6.17 -5.38 -2.41
N PHE A 32 -5.40 -6.25 -1.76
CA PHE A 32 -3.93 -6.25 -1.87
C PHE A 32 -3.45 -6.48 -3.31
N CYS A 33 -4.15 -7.28 -4.10
CA CYS A 33 -3.80 -7.51 -5.50
C CYS A 33 -3.80 -6.21 -6.31
N GLY A 34 -4.85 -5.38 -6.17
CA GLY A 34 -4.93 -4.09 -6.85
C GLY A 34 -3.91 -3.09 -6.33
N PHE A 35 -3.70 -3.04 -5.00
CA PHE A 35 -2.73 -2.15 -4.37
C PHE A 35 -1.30 -2.38 -4.86
N LEU A 36 -0.87 -3.64 -4.96
CA LEU A 36 0.49 -4.00 -5.38
C LEU A 36 0.73 -3.67 -6.86
N SER A 37 -0.23 -3.98 -7.74
CA SER A 37 -0.13 -3.65 -9.17
C SER A 37 -0.11 -2.14 -9.42
N ASN A 38 -0.92 -1.37 -8.70
CA ASN A 38 -1.05 0.08 -8.92
C ASN A 38 0.28 0.85 -8.83
N HIS A 39 1.21 0.43 -7.97
CA HIS A 39 2.53 1.06 -7.85
C HIS A 39 3.38 0.86 -9.11
N ILE A 40 3.27 -0.33 -9.70
CA ILE A 40 3.97 -0.71 -10.93
C ILE A 40 3.31 -0.01 -12.12
N ASP A 41 1.98 0.06 -12.16
CA ASP A 41 1.24 0.70 -13.26
C ASP A 41 1.52 2.22 -13.31
N ILE A 42 1.61 2.88 -12.15
CA ILE A 42 1.86 4.33 -12.03
C ILE A 42 3.31 4.69 -12.34
N ALA A 43 4.29 3.98 -11.80
CA ALA A 43 5.70 4.33 -11.98
C ALA A 43 6.63 3.10 -11.83
N PRO A 44 6.80 2.30 -12.89
CA PRO A 44 7.63 1.10 -12.87
C PRO A 44 9.06 1.34 -12.34
N ASN A 45 9.69 2.46 -12.69
CA ASN A 45 11.07 2.76 -12.31
C ASN A 45 11.23 3.13 -10.83
N PHE A 46 10.16 3.63 -10.21
CA PHE A 46 10.12 4.08 -8.82
C PHE A 46 9.19 3.24 -7.93
N ALA A 47 8.66 2.12 -8.44
CA ALA A 47 7.64 1.32 -7.77
C ALA A 47 8.08 0.85 -6.38
N GLY A 48 9.35 0.45 -6.22
CA GLY A 48 9.91 0.05 -4.93
C GLY A 48 9.94 1.19 -3.90
N THR A 49 10.32 2.39 -4.32
CA THR A 49 10.34 3.59 -3.47
C THR A 49 8.93 4.01 -3.08
N LEU A 50 8.00 4.02 -4.04
CA LEU A 50 6.59 4.30 -3.77
C LEU A 50 6.01 3.29 -2.77
N MET A 51 6.30 1.99 -2.94
CA MET A 51 5.84 0.94 -2.05
C MET A 51 6.40 1.10 -0.63
N ALA A 52 7.67 1.49 -0.50
CA ALA A 52 8.27 1.77 0.81
C ALA A 52 7.59 2.97 1.50
N LEU A 53 7.28 4.03 0.74
CA LEU A 53 6.58 5.19 1.26
C LEU A 53 5.16 4.83 1.73
N THR A 54 4.38 4.12 0.89
CA THR A 54 3.02 3.73 1.25
C THR A 54 2.99 2.77 2.43
N ASN A 55 3.94 1.82 2.51
CA ASN A 55 4.07 0.93 3.66
C ASN A 55 4.40 1.71 4.94
N THR A 56 5.27 2.72 4.86
CA THR A 56 5.59 3.58 6.01
C THR A 56 4.32 4.25 6.56
N VAL A 57 3.50 4.84 5.70
CA VAL A 57 2.21 5.44 6.10
C VAL A 57 1.25 4.37 6.65
N ALA A 58 1.22 3.18 6.04
CA ALA A 58 0.35 2.06 6.44
C ALA A 58 0.68 1.49 7.83
N THR A 59 1.89 1.71 8.36
CA THR A 59 2.25 1.27 9.72
C THR A 59 1.71 2.17 10.83
N ILE A 60 1.37 3.43 10.55
CA ILE A 60 0.88 4.39 11.55
C ILE A 60 -0.41 3.90 12.24
N PRO A 61 -1.45 3.42 11.50
CA PRO A 61 -2.64 2.82 12.11
C PRO A 61 -2.33 1.64 13.05
N GLY A 62 -1.24 0.90 12.82
CA GLY A 62 -0.83 -0.23 13.66
C GLY A 62 -0.53 0.16 15.10
N ILE A 63 -0.20 1.43 15.36
CA ILE A 63 0.03 1.96 16.72
C ILE A 63 -1.24 2.61 17.26
N ILE A 64 -1.96 3.37 16.43
CA ILE A 64 -3.11 4.18 16.87
C ILE A 64 -4.35 3.32 17.15
N VAL A 65 -4.64 2.34 16.29
CA VAL A 65 -5.88 1.56 16.36
C VAL A 65 -5.97 0.73 17.65
N PRO A 66 -4.93 0.02 18.13
CA PRO A 66 -5.01 -0.71 19.40
C PRO A 66 -5.25 0.20 20.60
N VAL A 67 -4.68 1.40 20.62
CA VAL A 67 -4.90 2.39 21.70
C VAL A 67 -6.35 2.89 21.67
N PHE A 68 -6.88 3.18 20.48
CA PHE A 68 -8.26 3.61 20.30
C PHE A 68 -9.25 2.52 20.73
N VAL A 69 -9.08 1.29 20.23
CA VAL A 69 -9.93 0.14 20.57
C VAL A 69 -9.84 -0.15 22.06
N GLY A 70 -8.63 -0.19 22.61
CA GLY A 70 -8.39 -0.46 24.02
C GLY A 70 -9.15 0.50 24.94
N LYS A 71 -9.03 1.81 24.70
CA LYS A 71 -9.77 2.83 25.47
C LYS A 71 -11.29 2.69 25.36
N LEU A 72 -11.78 2.32 24.19
CA LEU A 72 -13.23 2.19 23.98
C LEU A 72 -13.80 0.92 24.64
N THR A 73 -12.98 -0.11 24.78
CA THR A 73 -13.37 -1.37 25.43
C THR A 73 -12.98 -1.45 26.91
N GLU A 74 -12.24 -0.48 27.46
CA GLU A 74 -11.64 -0.55 28.81
C GLU A 74 -12.66 -0.72 29.94
N HIS A 75 -13.78 -0.01 29.86
CA HIS A 75 -14.81 0.01 30.91
C HIS A 75 -16.08 -0.76 30.53
N ASP A 76 -16.30 -1.03 29.24
CA ASP A 76 -17.49 -1.72 28.75
C ASP A 76 -17.16 -2.62 27.55
N HIS A 77 -17.20 -3.94 27.79
CA HIS A 77 -17.05 -4.97 26.78
C HIS A 77 -18.37 -5.26 26.03
N SER A 78 -19.38 -4.40 26.19
CA SER A 78 -20.67 -4.58 25.55
C SER A 78 -20.59 -4.53 24.02
N ILE A 79 -21.63 -5.08 23.40
CA ILE A 79 -21.88 -4.97 21.96
C ILE A 79 -21.97 -3.50 21.53
N GLY A 80 -22.32 -2.57 22.43
CA GLY A 80 -22.39 -1.14 22.17
C GLY A 80 -21.03 -0.54 21.79
N SER A 81 -19.99 -0.80 22.58
CA SER A 81 -18.62 -0.32 22.30
C SER A 81 -18.10 -0.85 20.97
N TRP A 82 -18.31 -2.15 20.70
CA TRP A 82 -17.90 -2.77 19.42
C TRP A 82 -18.65 -2.22 18.21
N ARG A 83 -19.93 -1.85 18.35
CA ARG A 83 -20.67 -1.16 17.27
C ARG A 83 -20.02 0.16 16.89
N ILE A 84 -19.54 0.93 17.86
CA ILE A 84 -18.85 2.21 17.59
C ILE A 84 -17.56 1.94 16.80
N ILE A 85 -16.79 0.91 17.16
CA ILE A 85 -15.58 0.51 16.42
C ILE A 85 -15.93 0.16 14.97
N PHE A 86 -16.91 -0.72 14.76
CA PHE A 86 -17.28 -1.15 13.41
C PHE A 86 -17.84 -0.02 12.55
N TRP A 87 -18.65 0.87 13.13
CA TRP A 87 -19.13 2.06 12.41
C TRP A 87 -18.00 3.03 12.06
N THR A 88 -17.03 3.21 12.96
CA THR A 88 -15.82 4.01 12.69
C THR A 88 -15.04 3.41 11.52
N THR A 89 -14.84 2.10 11.50
CA THR A 89 -14.18 1.39 10.38
C THR A 89 -14.93 1.56 9.06
N VAL A 90 -16.27 1.46 9.07
CA VAL A 90 -17.10 1.68 7.87
C VAL A 90 -16.94 3.11 7.35
N ALA A 91 -16.98 4.12 8.24
CA ALA A 91 -16.79 5.51 7.85
C ALA A 91 -15.41 5.76 7.23
N LEU A 92 -14.35 5.20 7.82
CA LEU A 92 -12.99 5.31 7.28
C LEU A 92 -12.87 4.69 5.89
N TYR A 93 -13.45 3.51 5.67
CA TYR A 93 -13.46 2.91 4.34
C TYR A 93 -14.24 3.75 3.31
N ILE A 94 -15.30 4.46 3.71
CA ILE A 94 -16.04 5.32 2.78
C ILE A 94 -15.15 6.49 2.36
N VAL A 95 -14.48 7.12 3.33
CA VAL A 95 -13.52 8.21 3.06
C VAL A 95 -12.40 7.71 2.15
N GLU A 96 -11.84 6.54 2.43
CA GLU A 96 -10.80 5.91 1.61
C GLU A 96 -11.26 5.72 0.15
N ILE A 97 -12.44 5.11 -0.05
CA ILE A 97 -12.99 4.90 -1.39
C ILE A 97 -13.20 6.23 -2.12
N VAL A 98 -13.75 7.24 -1.44
CA VAL A 98 -13.99 8.55 -2.04
C VAL A 98 -12.67 9.21 -2.45
N VAL A 99 -11.66 9.19 -1.58
CA VAL A 99 -10.33 9.73 -1.87
C VAL A 99 -9.72 8.99 -3.06
N TYR A 100 -9.78 7.65 -3.08
CA TYR A 100 -9.24 6.87 -4.20
C TYR A 100 -10.00 7.13 -5.51
N MET A 101 -11.32 7.27 -5.47
CA MET A 101 -12.12 7.59 -6.67
C MET A 101 -11.80 8.97 -7.24
N VAL A 102 -11.46 9.95 -6.40
CA VAL A 102 -11.18 11.32 -6.84
C VAL A 102 -9.73 11.50 -7.31
N PHE A 103 -8.77 10.84 -6.66
CA PHE A 103 -7.34 11.07 -6.88
C PHE A 103 -6.59 9.88 -7.50
N GLY A 104 -7.16 8.69 -7.50
CA GLY A 104 -6.52 7.49 -8.05
C GLY A 104 -6.36 7.56 -9.56
N SER A 105 -5.24 7.04 -10.06
CA SER A 105 -4.98 6.84 -11.49
C SER A 105 -4.32 5.48 -11.69
N GLY A 106 -4.63 4.83 -12.81
CA GLY A 106 -3.99 3.59 -13.25
C GLY A 106 -3.08 3.77 -14.47
N GLU A 107 -2.77 5.02 -14.83
CA GLU A 107 -1.88 5.33 -15.96
C GLU A 107 -0.47 5.70 -15.47
N GLU A 108 0.53 5.39 -16.30
CA GLU A 108 1.91 5.74 -16.04
C GLU A 108 2.06 7.26 -15.92
N GLN A 109 2.71 7.70 -14.84
CA GLN A 109 2.87 9.11 -14.56
C GLN A 109 4.04 9.72 -15.33
N SER A 110 3.88 10.96 -15.76
CA SER A 110 4.85 11.66 -16.63
C SER A 110 6.25 11.82 -16.03
N TRP A 111 6.37 11.73 -14.71
CA TRP A 111 7.63 11.84 -13.96
C TRP A 111 8.37 10.50 -13.82
N ASN A 112 7.81 9.39 -14.31
CA ASN A 112 8.46 8.06 -14.29
C ASN A 112 9.67 7.93 -15.26
N LYS A 113 10.13 9.03 -15.86
CA LYS A 113 11.27 9.00 -16.80
C LYS A 113 12.58 8.86 -16.03
N VAL A 114 13.34 7.81 -16.33
CA VAL A 114 14.74 7.70 -15.90
C VAL A 114 15.58 8.45 -16.93
N VAL A 115 16.48 9.31 -16.45
CA VAL A 115 17.48 9.94 -17.31
C VAL A 115 18.42 8.84 -17.77
N GLU A 116 18.29 8.40 -19.03
CA GLU A 116 19.31 7.55 -19.65
C GLU A 116 20.62 8.35 -19.68
N ASN A 117 21.58 8.01 -18.82
CA ASN A 117 22.95 8.44 -18.99
C ASN A 117 23.56 7.56 -20.09
N PRO A 118 23.88 8.08 -21.28
CA PRO A 118 24.39 7.28 -22.41
C PRO A 118 25.77 6.65 -22.16
N GLY A 119 26.33 6.78 -20.95
CA GLY A 119 27.65 6.32 -20.55
C GLY A 119 27.69 5.16 -19.55
N GLU A 120 26.56 4.76 -18.94
CA GLU A 120 26.55 3.68 -17.93
C GLU A 120 26.25 2.29 -18.52
N ASP A 121 25.57 2.20 -19.67
CA ASP A 121 25.28 0.92 -20.35
C ASP A 121 26.40 0.44 -21.27
N GLN A 122 27.52 1.17 -21.36
CA GLN A 122 28.71 0.63 -22.01
C GLN A 122 29.36 -0.38 -21.07
N PRO A 123 29.46 -1.67 -21.45
CA PRO A 123 30.18 -2.62 -20.63
C PRO A 123 31.58 -2.08 -20.37
N LEU A 124 32.02 -2.07 -19.12
CA LEU A 124 33.31 -1.52 -18.65
C LEU A 124 34.50 -1.93 -19.54
N LYS A 125 34.40 -3.09 -20.20
CA LYS A 125 35.37 -3.57 -21.20
C LYS A 125 35.52 -2.62 -22.39
N THR A 126 34.43 -2.09 -22.95
CA THR A 126 34.43 -1.18 -24.10
C THR A 126 34.98 0.20 -23.75
N GLN A 127 34.80 0.70 -22.52
CA GLN A 127 35.46 1.93 -22.07
C GLN A 127 36.96 1.71 -21.82
N THR A 128 37.34 0.57 -21.23
CA THR A 128 38.75 0.22 -20.98
C THR A 128 39.53 0.06 -22.29
N GLU A 129 38.98 -0.63 -23.29
CA GLU A 129 39.60 -0.78 -24.62
C GLU A 129 39.76 0.55 -25.37
N LYS A 130 38.82 1.49 -25.22
CA LYS A 130 38.95 2.84 -25.83
C LYS A 130 40.05 3.66 -25.15
N ILE A 131 40.20 3.53 -23.83
CA ILE A 131 41.24 4.22 -23.05
C ILE A 131 42.62 3.63 -23.35
N GLU A 132 42.74 2.30 -23.50
CA GLU A 132 44.00 1.64 -23.89
C GLU A 132 44.39 1.94 -25.34
N ASN A 133 43.45 1.86 -26.29
CA ASN A 133 43.73 2.17 -27.70
C ASN A 133 43.96 3.66 -27.95
N GLY A 134 43.35 4.55 -27.16
CA GLY A 134 43.61 6.00 -27.21
C GLY A 134 44.94 6.43 -26.59
N LYS A 135 45.67 5.50 -25.94
CA LYS A 135 46.96 5.77 -25.29
C LYS A 135 48.16 5.15 -26.03
N GLN A 136 47.97 4.53 -27.20
CA GLN A 136 49.10 4.14 -28.03
C GLN A 136 49.75 5.37 -28.69
N PRO A 137 51.09 5.52 -28.62
CA PRO A 137 51.76 6.80 -28.69
C PRO A 137 52.09 7.15 -30.13
N GLY A 138 51.41 8.18 -30.67
CA GLY A 138 51.85 8.90 -31.84
C GLY A 138 52.71 10.09 -31.41
N GLU A 139 53.94 10.11 -31.94
CA GLU A 139 54.87 11.25 -32.00
C GLU A 139 55.90 11.38 -30.86
N ALA A 140 57.02 10.67 -31.11
CA ALA A 140 58.43 11.11 -31.09
C ALA A 140 58.87 12.23 -30.13
#